data_AF-A0A644UDW5-F1
#
_entry.id   AF-A0A644UDW5-F1
#
_cell.length_a   1.000
_cell.length_b   1.000
_cell.length_c   1.000
_cell.angle_alpha   90.00
_cell.angle_beta   90.00
_cell.angle_gamma   90.00
#
_symmetry.space_group_name_H-M   'P 1'
#
loop_
_entity.id
_entity.type
_entity.pdbx_description
1 polymer ?
#
loop_
_entity_poly.entity_id
_entity_poly.type
_entity_poly.pdbx_seq_one_letter_code
_entity_poly.pdbx_strand_id
1 'polypeptide(L)'
;MTSQRILLIGGLLLFLSGLAYSLFYHIILNAINQHSLLYNLDMAFNMTAKGDFETASAFAIQYRIEAAAHQIHSRIPLQLMLTGLLSAPLLIASQYIEASERLQQIFALLIVLGGFILASGEIITVYGPEHGGNFITVGGYSWIFFGLLGYVIYTALYMWLHDTPKINRAQRAKAERSQ
;
A
#
# COMPACT_ATOMS: atom_id res chain seq x y z
N MET A 1 -18.34 5.31 14.62
CA MET A 1 -17.27 4.33 14.35
C MET A 1 -15.96 5.04 14.59
N THR A 2 -15.07 4.56 15.47
CA THR A 2 -13.84 5.31 15.85
C THR A 2 -12.70 5.11 14.86
N SER A 3 -11.77 6.06 14.79
CA SER A 3 -10.53 6.00 13.98
C SER A 3 -9.75 4.70 14.22
N GLN A 4 -9.64 4.29 15.48
CA GLN A 4 -9.01 3.04 15.90
C GLN A 4 -9.71 1.80 15.33
N ARG A 5 -11.05 1.77 15.32
CA ARG A 5 -11.78 0.65 14.73
C ARG A 5 -11.57 0.58 13.23
N ILE A 6 -11.48 1.72 12.54
CA ILE A 6 -11.21 1.77 11.09
C ILE A 6 -9.82 1.21 10.80
N LEU A 7 -8.78 1.68 11.49
CA LEU A 7 -7.41 1.22 11.28
C LEU A 7 -7.24 -0.26 11.64
N LEU A 8 -7.89 -0.73 12.71
CA LEU A 8 -7.80 -2.12 13.15
C LEU A 8 -8.53 -3.06 12.20
N ILE A 9 -9.82 -2.81 11.94
CA ILE A 9 -10.61 -3.69 11.07
C ILE A 9 -10.14 -3.57 9.63
N GLY A 10 -9.93 -2.35 9.14
CA GLY A 10 -9.49 -2.08 7.78
C GLY A 10 -8.08 -2.59 7.52
N GLY A 11 -7.14 -2.34 8.43
CA GLY A 11 -5.77 -2.83 8.30
C GLY A 11 -5.67 -4.35 8.39
N LEU A 12 -6.40 -4.97 9.32
CA LEU A 12 -6.48 -6.43 9.40
C LEU A 12 -7.08 -7.03 8.13
N LEU A 13 -8.14 -6.43 7.60
CA LEU A 13 -8.77 -6.89 6.37
C LEU A 13 -7.80 -6.78 5.19
N LEU A 14 -7.10 -5.65 5.01
CA LEU A 14 -6.07 -5.50 3.97
C LEU A 14 -4.99 -6.56 4.10
N PHE A 15 -4.49 -6.80 5.32
CA PHE A 15 -3.47 -7.80 5.58
C PHE A 15 -3.95 -9.22 5.25
N LEU A 16 -5.14 -9.60 5.69
CA LEU A 16 -5.74 -10.90 5.40
C LEU A 16 -6.05 -11.07 3.91
N SER A 17 -6.51 -10.02 3.23
CA SER A 17 -6.70 -10.03 1.78
C SER A 17 -5.38 -10.21 1.04
N GLY A 18 -4.31 -9.57 1.50
CA GLY A 18 -2.97 -9.77 0.95
C GLY A 18 -2.48 -11.21 1.14
N LEU A 19 -2.68 -11.82 2.31
CA LEU A 19 -2.37 -13.23 2.54
C LEU A 19 -3.19 -14.17 1.66
N ALA A 20 -4.51 -13.95 1.58
CA ALA A 20 -5.40 -14.74 0.74
C ALA A 20 -4.99 -14.65 -0.74
N TYR A 21 -4.67 -13.44 -1.21
CA TYR A 21 -4.18 -13.22 -2.57
C TYR A 21 -2.82 -13.88 -2.81
N SER A 22 -1.91 -13.84 -1.84
CA SER A 22 -0.60 -14.50 -1.93
C SER A 22 -0.75 -16.01 -2.11
N LEU A 23 -1.65 -16.64 -1.34
CA LEU A 23 -1.97 -18.06 -1.46
C LEU A 23 -2.60 -18.38 -2.81
N PHE A 24 -3.59 -17.58 -3.22
CA PHE A 24 -4.23 -17.71 -4.54
C PHE A 24 -3.19 -17.61 -5.67
N TYR A 25 -2.29 -16.63 -5.58
CA TYR A 25 -1.23 -16.44 -6.56
C TYR A 25 -0.27 -17.63 -6.60
N HIS A 26 0.25 -18.09 -5.46
CA HIS A 26 1.23 -19.17 -5.44
C HIS A 26 0.65 -20.53 -5.84
N ILE A 27 -0.57 -20.83 -5.40
CA ILE A 27 -1.18 -22.15 -5.61
C ILE A 27 -1.76 -22.28 -7.03
N ILE A 28 -2.36 -21.20 -7.55
CA ILE A 28 -3.13 -21.25 -8.80
C ILE A 28 -2.39 -20.52 -9.91
N LEU A 29 -2.21 -19.20 -9.78
CA LEU A 29 -1.72 -18.37 -10.88
C LEU A 29 -0.26 -18.64 -11.25
N ASN A 30 0.61 -18.86 -10.26
CA ASN A 30 2.04 -19.02 -10.48
C ASN A 30 2.32 -20.28 -11.33
N ALA A 31 1.69 -21.40 -11.00
CA ALA A 31 1.86 -22.65 -11.74
C ALA A 31 1.42 -22.51 -13.20
N ILE A 32 0.26 -21.87 -13.44
CA ILE A 32 -0.28 -21.65 -14.79
C ILE A 32 0.61 -20.70 -15.58
N ASN A 33 0.99 -19.57 -14.97
CA ASN A 33 1.75 -18.53 -15.65
C ASN A 33 3.21 -18.96 -15.92
N GLN A 34 3.84 -19.71 -15.03
CA GLN A 34 5.20 -20.22 -15.25
C GLN A 34 5.28 -21.15 -16.46
N HIS A 35 4.28 -22.00 -16.65
CA HIS A 35 4.24 -22.88 -17.81
C HIS A 35 4.10 -22.08 -19.12
N SER A 36 3.19 -21.10 -19.15
CA SER A 36 2.99 -20.24 -20.33
C SER A 36 4.26 -19.43 -20.66
N LEU A 37 4.91 -18.87 -19.65
CA LEU A 37 6.16 -18.10 -19.82
C LEU A 37 7.27 -18.94 -20.43
N LEU A 38 7.51 -20.15 -19.91
CA LEU A 38 8.55 -21.03 -20.43
C LEU A 38 8.22 -21.50 -21.84
N TYR A 39 6.95 -21.81 -22.11
CA TYR A 39 6.49 -22.22 -23.45
C TYR A 39 6.71 -21.10 -24.49
N ASN A 40 6.26 -19.88 -24.20
CA ASN A 40 6.42 -18.75 -25.13
C ASN A 40 7.89 -18.41 -25.38
N LEU A 41 8.74 -18.53 -24.35
CA LEU A 41 10.18 -18.32 -24.50
C LEU A 41 10.84 -19.40 -25.37
N ASP A 42 10.54 -20.67 -25.10
CA ASP A 42 11.08 -21.81 -25.87
C ASP A 42 10.64 -21.75 -27.35
N MET A 43 9.36 -21.46 -27.59
CA MET A 43 8.84 -21.27 -28.94
C MET A 43 9.49 -20.09 -29.66
N ALA A 44 9.72 -18.97 -28.99
CA ALA A 44 10.43 -17.84 -29.58
C ALA A 44 11.85 -18.25 -30.03
N PHE A 45 12.60 -18.98 -29.20
CA PHE A 45 13.93 -19.46 -29.57
C PHE A 45 13.89 -20.49 -30.69
N ASN A 46 12.96 -21.43 -30.65
CA ASN A 46 12.81 -22.47 -31.67
C ASN A 46 12.46 -21.87 -33.05
N MET A 47 11.56 -20.88 -33.08
CA MET A 47 11.21 -20.17 -34.32
C MET A 47 12.36 -19.30 -34.83
N THR A 48 13.10 -18.65 -33.92
CA THR A 48 14.34 -17.92 -34.28
C THR A 48 15.37 -18.85 -34.91
N ALA A 49 15.58 -20.04 -34.34
CA ALA A 49 16.50 -21.04 -34.88
C ALA A 49 16.07 -21.57 -36.25
N LYS A 50 14.76 -21.60 -36.53
CA LYS A 50 14.18 -21.94 -37.85
C LYS A 50 14.21 -20.79 -38.85
N GLY A 51 14.63 -19.59 -38.44
CA GLY A 51 14.65 -18.38 -39.28
C GLY A 51 13.29 -17.71 -39.45
N ASP A 52 12.25 -18.16 -38.73
CA ASP A 52 10.93 -17.53 -38.72
C ASP A 52 10.87 -16.44 -37.63
N PHE A 53 11.42 -15.27 -37.97
CA PHE A 53 11.52 -14.14 -37.05
C PHE A 53 10.17 -13.47 -36.76
N GLU A 54 9.21 -13.55 -37.69
CA GLU A 54 7.88 -12.97 -37.48
C GLU A 54 7.17 -13.72 -36.36
N THR A 55 7.09 -15.05 -36.47
CA THR A 55 6.48 -15.89 -35.44
C THR A 55 7.27 -15.83 -34.12
N ALA A 56 8.61 -15.82 -34.19
CA ALA A 56 9.44 -15.67 -33.00
C ALA A 56 9.14 -14.36 -32.25
N SER A 57 8.96 -13.26 -32.97
CA SER A 57 8.65 -11.95 -32.37
C SER A 57 7.27 -11.95 -31.70
N ALA A 58 6.28 -12.63 -32.27
CA ALA A 58 4.96 -12.76 -31.67
C ALA A 58 5.03 -13.50 -30.32
N PHE A 59 5.75 -14.62 -30.25
CA PHE A 59 5.97 -15.35 -29.01
C PHE A 59 6.77 -14.53 -27.98
N ALA A 60 7.79 -13.78 -28.42
CA ALA A 60 8.56 -12.91 -27.54
C ALA A 60 7.70 -11.77 -26.94
N ILE A 61 6.77 -11.21 -27.72
CA ILE A 61 5.82 -10.20 -27.24
C ILE A 61 4.86 -10.81 -26.21
N GLN A 62 4.33 -12.01 -26.48
CA GLN A 62 3.45 -12.72 -25.53
C GLN A 62 4.19 -13.01 -24.21
N TYR A 63 5.41 -13.53 -24.29
CA TYR A 63 6.27 -13.70 -23.12
C TYR A 63 6.42 -12.40 -22.32
N ARG A 64 6.70 -11.28 -22.99
CA ARG A 64 6.85 -9.98 -22.33
C ARG A 64 5.57 -9.54 -21.61
N ILE A 65 4.41 -9.69 -22.24
CA ILE A 65 3.11 -9.32 -21.66
C ILE A 65 2.82 -10.18 -20.42
N GLU A 66 2.99 -11.50 -20.53
CA GLU A 66 2.78 -12.43 -19.41
C GLU A 66 3.78 -12.18 -18.27
N ALA A 67 5.03 -11.86 -18.59
CA ALA A 67 6.07 -11.58 -17.60
C ALA A 67 5.75 -10.31 -16.81
N ALA A 68 5.24 -9.27 -17.49
CA ALA A 68 4.79 -8.05 -16.85
C ALA A 68 3.58 -8.32 -15.93
N ALA A 69 2.60 -9.09 -16.39
CA ALA A 69 1.44 -9.47 -15.58
C ALA A 69 1.85 -10.29 -14.34
N HIS A 70 2.77 -11.24 -14.51
CA HIS A 70 3.33 -12.04 -13.42
C HIS A 70 4.02 -11.16 -12.37
N GLN A 71 4.80 -10.18 -12.81
CA GLN A 71 5.46 -9.24 -11.93
C GLN A 71 4.44 -8.41 -11.13
N ILE A 72 3.36 -7.94 -11.76
CA ILE A 72 2.28 -7.19 -11.09
C ILE A 72 1.59 -8.06 -10.03
N HIS A 73 1.20 -9.28 -10.38
CA HIS A 73 0.55 -10.21 -9.45
C HIS A 73 1.38 -10.49 -8.20
N SER A 74 2.71 -10.59 -8.33
CA SER A 74 3.60 -10.80 -7.18
C SER A 74 3.65 -9.60 -6.22
N ARG A 75 3.34 -8.39 -6.69
CA ARG A 75 3.42 -7.14 -5.90
C ARG A 75 2.15 -6.85 -5.11
N ILE A 76 0.97 -7.18 -5.67
CA ILE A 76 -0.34 -6.95 -5.04
C ILE A 76 -0.40 -7.42 -3.58
N PRO A 77 -0.04 -8.68 -3.24
CA PRO A 77 -0.16 -9.15 -1.86
C PRO A 77 0.78 -8.38 -0.93
N LEU A 78 2.00 -8.04 -1.38
CA LEU A 78 2.95 -7.25 -0.61
C LEU A 78 2.41 -5.86 -0.31
N GLN A 79 1.83 -5.17 -1.31
CA GLN A 79 1.26 -3.84 -1.12
C GLN A 79 0.08 -3.84 -0.13
N LEU A 80 -0.82 -4.83 -0.24
CA LEU A 80 -1.94 -5.00 0.68
C LEU A 80 -1.46 -5.29 2.10
N MET A 81 -0.52 -6.23 2.27
CA MET A 81 0.03 -6.58 3.57
C MET A 81 0.78 -5.42 4.21
N LEU A 82 1.63 -4.70 3.47
CA LEU A 82 2.35 -3.54 3.99
C LEU A 82 1.40 -2.41 4.37
N THR A 83 0.38 -2.12 3.56
CA THR A 83 -0.61 -1.09 3.89
C THR A 83 -1.43 -1.48 5.12
N GLY A 84 -1.79 -2.76 5.24
CA GLY A 84 -2.42 -3.30 6.44
C GLY A 84 -1.51 -3.19 7.67
N LEU A 85 -0.24 -3.52 7.54
CA LEU A 85 0.74 -3.47 8.64
C LEU A 85 1.05 -2.03 9.06
N LEU A 86 1.05 -1.07 8.12
CA LEU A 86 1.17 0.36 8.41
C LEU A 86 0.06 0.88 9.33
N SER A 87 -1.09 0.21 9.41
CA SER A 87 -2.15 0.62 10.34
C SER A 87 -1.77 0.38 11.81
N ALA A 88 -0.88 -0.58 12.11
CA ALA A 88 -0.47 -0.92 13.47
C ALA A 88 0.26 0.22 14.21
N PRO A 89 1.32 0.85 13.66
CA PRO A 89 1.94 2.00 14.32
C PRO A 89 0.98 3.20 14.40
N LEU A 90 0.08 3.37 13.43
CA LEU A 90 -0.90 4.45 13.43
C LEU A 90 -1.99 4.26 14.49
N LEU A 91 -2.37 3.02 14.79
CA LEU A 91 -3.25 2.69 15.91
C LEU A 91 -2.63 3.15 17.23
N ILE A 92 -1.35 2.84 17.43
CA ILE A 92 -0.61 3.27 18.62
C ILE A 92 -0.54 4.80 18.65
N ALA A 93 -0.13 5.45 17.56
CA ALA A 93 -0.03 6.90 17.48
C ALA A 93 -1.38 7.61 17.74
N SER A 94 -2.49 7.06 17.24
CA SER A 94 -3.83 7.65 17.41
C SER A 94 -4.25 7.78 18.88
N GLN A 95 -3.69 6.98 19.78
CA GLN A 95 -3.97 7.05 21.22
C GLN A 95 -3.31 8.26 21.90
N TYR A 96 -2.21 8.76 21.34
CA TYR A 96 -1.42 9.85 21.93
C TYR A 96 -1.72 11.21 21.31
N ILE A 97 -2.41 11.25 20.18
CA ILE A 97 -2.69 12.49 19.45
C ILE A 97 -4.03 13.05 19.91
N GLU A 98 -4.02 14.22 20.55
CA GLU A 98 -5.22 15.02 20.87
C GLU A 98 -5.79 15.75 19.64
N ALA A 99 -6.04 15.01 18.55
CA ALA A 99 -6.71 15.54 17.37
C ALA A 99 -8.23 15.33 17.46
N SER A 100 -8.99 16.10 16.69
CA SER A 100 -10.42 15.83 16.54
C SER A 100 -10.63 14.42 15.96
N GLU A 101 -11.48 13.63 16.61
CA GLU A 101 -11.80 12.25 16.22
C GLU A 101 -12.26 12.16 14.75
N ARG A 102 -12.99 13.18 14.27
CA ARG A 102 -13.44 13.28 12.86
C ARG A 102 -12.26 13.29 11.88
N LEU A 103 -11.19 13.99 12.21
CA LEU A 103 -10.04 14.15 11.34
C LEU A 103 -9.14 12.91 11.34
N GLN A 104 -8.98 12.27 12.51
CA GLN A 104 -8.32 10.96 12.58
C GLN A 104 -9.07 9.88 11.79
N GLN A 105 -10.41 9.92 11.81
CA GLN A 105 -11.25 9.03 10.99
C GLN A 105 -11.02 9.25 9.50
N ILE A 106 -10.94 10.52 9.06
CA ILE A 106 -10.63 10.83 7.65
C ILE A 106 -9.28 10.23 7.28
N PHE A 107 -8.21 10.49 8.05
CA PHE A 107 -6.89 9.94 7.74
C PHE A 107 -6.85 8.42 7.77
N ALA A 108 -7.55 7.78 8.72
CA ALA A 108 -7.67 6.33 8.76
C ALA A 108 -8.36 5.79 7.49
N LEU A 109 -9.42 6.45 7.02
CA LEU A 109 -10.09 6.09 5.77
C LEU A 109 -9.20 6.33 4.56
N LEU A 110 -8.45 7.44 4.50
CA LEU A 110 -7.51 7.73 3.41
C LEU A 110 -6.52 6.57 3.21
N ILE A 111 -5.98 6.04 4.32
CA ILE A 111 -4.98 4.98 4.30
C ILE A 111 -5.61 3.63 3.93
N VAL A 112 -6.72 3.26 4.57
CA VAL A 112 -7.38 1.98 4.33
C VAL A 112 -7.95 1.91 2.91
N LEU A 113 -8.69 2.95 2.47
CA LEU A 113 -9.22 3.00 1.11
C LEU A 113 -8.11 3.12 0.07
N GLY A 114 -7.05 3.89 0.37
CA GLY A 114 -5.86 3.97 -0.46
C GLY A 114 -5.24 2.60 -0.74
N GLY A 115 -5.16 1.73 0.28
CA GLY A 115 -4.68 0.35 0.12
C GLY A 115 -5.53 -0.49 -0.82
N PHE A 116 -6.86 -0.42 -0.71
CA PHE A 116 -7.76 -1.13 -1.62
C PHE A 116 -7.69 -0.62 -3.06
N ILE A 117 -7.63 0.71 -3.22
CA ILE A 117 -7.57 1.36 -4.53
C ILE A 117 -6.27 1.01 -5.22
N LEU A 118 -5.16 1.04 -4.48
CA LEU A 118 -3.85 0.65 -4.97
C LEU A 118 -3.87 -0.79 -5.50
N ALA A 119 -4.36 -1.74 -4.72
CA ALA A 119 -4.47 -3.14 -5.15
C ALA A 119 -5.42 -3.32 -6.35
N SER A 120 -6.53 -2.57 -6.36
CA SER A 120 -7.49 -2.59 -7.46
C SER A 120 -6.90 -2.01 -8.75
N GLY A 121 -6.07 -0.96 -8.67
CA GLY A 121 -5.36 -0.39 -9.80
C GLY A 121 -4.40 -1.39 -10.45
N GLU A 122 -3.67 -2.16 -9.65
CA GLU A 122 -2.80 -3.23 -10.14
C GLU A 122 -3.60 -4.36 -10.82
N ILE A 123 -4.73 -4.78 -10.24
CA ILE A 123 -5.63 -5.77 -10.86
C ILE A 123 -6.18 -5.26 -12.21
N ILE A 124 -6.59 -4.00 -12.28
CA ILE A 124 -7.08 -3.35 -13.51
C ILE A 124 -5.95 -3.21 -14.52
N THR A 125 -4.70 -3.05 -14.10
CA THR A 125 -3.55 -3.01 -15.02
C THR A 125 -3.34 -4.35 -15.72
N VAL A 126 -3.70 -5.47 -15.07
CA VAL A 126 -3.59 -6.81 -15.66
C VAL A 126 -4.80 -7.17 -16.51
N TYR A 127 -6.03 -6.91 -16.04
CA TYR A 127 -7.26 -7.41 -16.67
C TYR A 127 -8.11 -6.34 -17.36
N GLY A 128 -7.83 -5.07 -17.10
CA GLY A 128 -8.63 -3.95 -17.55
C GLY A 128 -8.19 -3.38 -18.90
N PRO A 129 -8.97 -2.43 -19.43
CA PRO A 129 -8.62 -1.71 -20.66
C PRO A 129 -7.27 -1.00 -20.52
N GLU A 130 -6.50 -0.99 -21.60
CA GLU A 130 -5.11 -0.55 -21.60
C GLU A 130 -4.94 0.81 -20.92
N HIS A 131 -3.98 0.91 -19.99
CA HIS A 131 -3.48 2.12 -19.31
C HIS A 131 -4.31 2.69 -18.14
N GLY A 132 -5.55 2.26 -17.90
CA GLY A 132 -6.37 2.82 -16.82
C GLY A 132 -5.85 2.49 -15.40
N GLY A 133 -5.31 1.29 -15.22
CA GLY A 133 -4.91 0.79 -13.90
C GLY A 133 -3.76 1.58 -13.24
N ASN A 134 -2.78 2.03 -14.03
CA ASN A 134 -1.65 2.82 -13.51
C ASN A 134 -2.09 4.12 -12.81
N PHE A 135 -3.08 4.83 -13.37
CA PHE A 135 -3.60 6.06 -12.76
C PHE A 135 -4.31 5.77 -11.43
N ILE A 136 -5.02 4.65 -11.35
CA ILE A 136 -5.69 4.20 -10.12
C ILE A 136 -4.64 3.84 -9.07
N THR A 137 -3.58 3.12 -9.46
CA THR A 137 -2.48 2.76 -8.56
C THR A 137 -1.79 4.02 -8.00
N VAL A 138 -1.49 5.01 -8.84
CA VAL A 138 -0.94 6.30 -8.41
C VAL A 138 -1.90 7.05 -7.49
N GLY A 139 -3.21 7.01 -7.78
CA GLY A 139 -4.26 7.54 -6.91
C GLY A 139 -4.25 6.90 -5.53
N GLY A 140 -4.11 5.57 -5.46
CA GLY A 140 -3.98 4.82 -4.21
C GLY A 140 -2.77 5.24 -3.37
N TYR A 141 -1.59 5.34 -3.99
CA TYR A 141 -0.39 5.86 -3.31
C TYR A 141 -0.57 7.28 -2.79
N SER A 142 -1.17 8.16 -3.60
CA SER A 142 -1.44 9.55 -3.21
C SER A 142 -2.36 9.60 -1.98
N TRP A 143 -3.37 8.74 -1.94
CA TRP A 143 -4.31 8.66 -0.83
C TRP A 143 -3.63 8.24 0.47
N ILE A 144 -2.81 7.19 0.42
CA ILE A 144 -2.01 6.72 1.55
C ILE A 144 -1.03 7.82 2.00
N PHE A 145 -0.36 8.48 1.07
CA PHE A 145 0.58 9.57 1.35
C PHE A 145 -0.09 10.72 2.10
N PHE A 146 -1.26 11.20 1.64
CA PHE A 146 -1.98 12.26 2.33
C PHE A 146 -2.47 11.84 3.73
N GLY A 147 -2.89 10.59 3.88
CA GLY A 147 -3.26 10.04 5.19
C GLY A 147 -2.09 10.00 6.16
N LEU A 148 -0.94 9.49 5.72
CA LEU A 148 0.29 9.44 6.52
C LEU A 148 0.82 10.85 6.85
N LEU A 149 0.86 11.74 5.85
CA LEU A 149 1.30 13.12 6.03
C LEU A 149 0.42 13.84 7.07
N GLY A 150 -0.90 13.61 7.04
CA GLY A 150 -1.83 14.10 8.04
C GLY A 150 -1.46 13.66 9.45
N TYR A 151 -1.22 12.36 9.66
CA TYR A 151 -0.77 11.84 10.95
C TYR A 151 0.58 12.43 11.40
N VAL A 152 1.55 12.58 10.50
CA VAL A 152 2.88 13.13 10.81
C VAL A 152 2.78 14.59 11.23
N ILE A 153 2.07 15.42 10.47
CA ILE A 153 1.90 16.85 10.79
C ILE A 153 1.23 17.02 12.16
N TYR A 154 0.18 16.26 12.44
CA TYR A 154 -0.52 16.34 13.72
C TYR A 154 0.35 15.86 14.90
N THR A 155 1.13 14.80 14.70
CA THR A 155 2.05 14.31 15.73
C THR A 155 3.13 15.35 16.04
N ALA A 156 3.71 15.97 14.99
CA ALA A 156 4.71 17.02 15.13
C ALA A 156 4.15 18.26 15.85
N LEU A 157 2.93 18.69 15.50
CA LEU A 157 2.23 19.79 16.17
C LEU A 157 1.96 19.48 17.64
N TYR A 158 1.54 18.25 17.94
CA TYR A 158 1.28 17.81 19.31
C TYR A 158 2.55 17.84 20.16
N MET A 159 3.66 17.29 19.65
CA MET A 159 4.97 17.35 20.30
C MET A 159 5.40 18.79 20.53
N TRP A 160 5.30 19.65 19.51
CA TRP A 160 5.69 21.06 19.62
C TRP A 160 4.88 21.83 20.68
N LEU A 161 3.57 21.58 20.77
CA LEU A 161 2.71 22.23 21.75
C LEU A 161 3.03 21.78 23.19
N HIS A 162 3.32 20.48 23.37
CA HIS A 162 3.55 19.88 24.68
C HIS A 162 5.01 19.94 25.17
N ASP A 163 5.97 20.24 24.28
CA ASP A 163 7.36 20.54 24.63
C ASP A 163 7.56 21.95 25.19
N THR A 164 6.51 22.76 25.36
CA THR A 164 6.62 24.00 26.14
C THR A 164 6.87 23.66 27.62
N PRO A 165 8.06 23.94 28.17
CA PRO A 165 8.41 23.48 29.50
C PRO A 165 7.54 24.18 30.55
N LYS A 166 6.86 23.42 31.42
CA LYS A 166 6.19 23.90 32.64
C LYS A 166 7.17 24.49 33.69
N ILE A 167 8.37 24.93 33.29
CA ILE A 167 9.46 25.35 34.18
C ILE A 167 9.13 26.65 34.92
N ASN A 168 8.30 27.53 34.35
CA ASN A 168 8.04 28.84 34.96
C ASN A 168 7.03 28.87 36.12
N ARG A 169 6.20 27.84 36.34
CA ARG A 169 5.24 27.86 37.47
C ARG A 169 5.87 27.42 38.78
N ALA A 170 6.75 26.43 38.76
CA ALA A 170 7.46 25.97 39.96
C ALA A 170 8.54 26.97 40.41
N GLN A 171 9.21 27.65 39.46
CA GLN A 171 10.16 28.71 39.77
C GLN A 171 9.49 30.01 40.23
N ARG A 172 8.34 30.41 39.65
CA ARG A 172 7.54 31.54 40.18
C ARG A 172 6.99 31.27 41.57
N ALA A 173 6.44 30.07 41.82
CA ALA A 173 5.95 29.70 43.15
C ALA A 173 7.05 29.60 44.21
N LYS A 174 8.31 29.32 43.82
CA LYS A 174 9.46 29.42 44.73
C LYS A 174 9.90 30.86 44.96
N ALA A 175 9.91 31.70 43.92
CA ALA A 175 10.28 33.12 44.04
C ALA A 175 9.27 33.92 44.89
N GLU A 176 7.97 33.61 44.80
CA GLU A 176 6.91 34.22 45.60
C GLU A 176 6.88 33.75 47.07
N ARG A 177 7.55 32.63 47.40
CA ARG A 177 7.71 32.15 48.80
C ARG A 177 8.98 32.63 49.49
N SER A 178 9.86 33.32 48.76
CA SER A 178 11.12 33.89 49.26
C SER A 178 11.05 35.41 49.48
N GLN A 179 9.89 36.03 49.32
CA GLN A 179 9.57 37.40 49.74
C GLN A 179 8.68 37.36 50.98
#